data_AF-A0A7V3K595-F1
#
_entry.id   AF-A0A7V3K595-F1
#
_cell.length_a   1.000
_cell.length_b   1.000
_cell.length_c   1.000
_cell.angle_alpha   90.00
_cell.angle_beta   90.00
_cell.angle_gamma   90.00
#
_symmetry.space_group_name_H-M   'P 1'
#
loop_
_entity.id
_entity.type
_entity.pdbx_description
1 polymer ?
#
loop_
_entity_poly.entity_id
_entity_poly.type
_entity_poly.pdbx_seq_one_letter_code
_entity_poly.pdbx_strand_id
1 'polypeptide(L)'
;MARRATVVRKQREAASAFLLLEAGDSWYGEGEIGQRTRGKAVVEAMNLLGYDAMALGELEFHLGLQDLQARMDEAAFPLLAANVVSEDGSRTFVQPYVIKEMGGHRVAILGLVTLEADATVRATTNGAYHVADPIATARTYVEDLSSQCDVVIVLSHLGVDQDQILAREVPGIDIIVGGHSLKVLQPALQDPSTGTVILQAGYLGEWVGYAKFHLDAAGRVTQFENEVILLGPEVPDDPDMRSLLTSYVGK
;
A
#
# COMPACT_ATOMS: atom_id res chain seq x y z
N MET A 1 -0.21 -13.38 8.69
CA MET A 1 -1.55 -12.80 8.95
C MET A 1 -2.01 -12.92 10.41
N ALA A 2 -2.07 -14.09 11.06
CA ALA A 2 -2.56 -14.18 12.45
C ALA A 2 -1.74 -13.35 13.47
N ARG A 3 -0.41 -13.50 13.48
CA ARG A 3 0.48 -12.62 14.26
C ARG A 3 0.40 -11.14 13.88
N ARG A 4 0.25 -10.86 12.57
CA ARG A 4 0.07 -9.50 12.05
C ARG A 4 -1.16 -8.86 12.68
N ALA A 5 -2.26 -9.60 12.77
CA ALA A 5 -3.50 -9.11 13.37
C ALA A 5 -3.31 -8.74 14.85
N THR A 6 -2.59 -9.55 15.62
CA THR A 6 -2.22 -9.22 17.02
C THR A 6 -1.47 -7.89 17.12
N VAL A 7 -0.42 -7.71 16.31
CA VAL A 7 0.38 -6.47 16.33
C VAL A 7 -0.46 -5.27 15.90
N VAL A 8 -1.19 -5.38 14.80
CA VAL A 8 -2.01 -4.29 14.26
C VAL A 8 -3.12 -3.89 15.23
N ARG A 9 -3.83 -4.83 15.85
CA ARG A 9 -4.87 -4.53 16.85
C ARG A 9 -4.28 -3.78 18.04
N LYS A 10 -3.13 -4.24 18.57
CA LYS A 10 -2.41 -3.57 19.65
C LYS A 10 -2.01 -2.12 19.29
N GLN A 11 -1.45 -1.90 18.09
CA GLN A 11 -1.06 -0.54 17.68
C GLN A 11 -2.28 0.36 17.44
N ARG A 12 -3.36 -0.19 16.86
CA ARG A 12 -4.61 0.54 16.63
C ARG A 12 -5.26 1.00 17.93
N GLU A 13 -5.28 0.15 18.97
CA GLU A 13 -5.82 0.50 20.30
C GLU A 13 -5.04 1.59 21.01
N ALA A 14 -3.72 1.67 20.76
CA ALA A 14 -2.84 2.66 21.38
C ALA A 14 -2.84 4.03 20.65
N ALA A 15 -3.46 4.13 19.47
CA ALA A 15 -3.41 5.30 18.62
C ALA A 15 -4.73 6.11 18.64
N SER A 16 -4.63 7.43 18.62
CA SER A 16 -5.78 8.34 18.46
C SER A 16 -6.24 8.46 17.00
N ALA A 17 -5.33 8.22 16.06
CA ALA A 17 -5.60 8.14 14.62
C ALA A 17 -4.65 7.09 14.03
N PHE A 18 -5.15 6.20 13.18
CA PHE A 18 -4.40 5.05 12.70
C PHE A 18 -4.74 4.74 11.24
N LEU A 19 -3.73 4.36 10.45
CA LEU A 19 -3.88 3.82 9.09
C LEU A 19 -3.17 2.47 9.00
N LEU A 20 -3.83 1.50 8.38
CA LEU A 20 -3.24 0.26 7.92
C LEU A 20 -3.20 0.24 6.40
N LEU A 21 -2.00 0.27 5.84
CA LEU A 21 -1.78 0.44 4.41
C LEU A 21 -1.01 -0.76 3.84
N GLU A 22 -1.26 -1.08 2.57
CA GLU A 22 -0.57 -2.14 1.84
C GLU A 22 0.03 -1.59 0.55
N ALA A 23 1.27 -1.94 0.26
CA ALA A 23 2.02 -1.35 -0.84
C ALA A 23 1.98 -2.20 -2.12
N GLY A 24 1.15 -3.25 -2.20
CA GLY A 24 0.98 -4.13 -3.37
C GLY A 24 1.55 -5.54 -3.18
N ASP A 25 1.39 -6.41 -4.19
CA ASP A 25 1.86 -7.80 -4.23
C ASP A 25 1.45 -8.65 -3.01
N SER A 26 0.22 -8.45 -2.56
CA SER A 26 -0.29 -9.08 -1.35
C SER A 26 -1.22 -10.24 -1.64
N TRP A 27 -2.03 -10.14 -2.69
CA TRP A 27 -3.08 -11.14 -2.95
C TRP A 27 -2.52 -12.38 -3.62
N TYR A 28 -1.51 -12.19 -4.43
CA TYR A 28 -0.93 -13.23 -5.25
C TYR A 28 0.59 -13.06 -5.28
N GLY A 29 1.32 -14.16 -5.47
CA GLY A 29 2.78 -14.19 -5.35
C GLY A 29 3.25 -15.51 -4.75
N GLU A 30 4.32 -15.49 -3.97
CA GLU A 30 4.94 -16.72 -3.45
C GLU A 30 4.18 -17.39 -2.29
N GLY A 31 3.23 -16.69 -1.68
CA GLY A 31 2.44 -17.23 -0.56
C GLY A 31 1.51 -18.35 -0.99
N GLU A 32 1.69 -19.56 -0.43
CA GLU A 32 0.91 -20.76 -0.77
C GLU A 32 -0.61 -20.52 -0.70
N ILE A 33 -1.09 -19.87 0.36
CA ILE A 33 -2.53 -19.61 0.53
C ILE A 33 -3.07 -18.63 -0.52
N GLY A 34 -2.27 -17.63 -0.91
CA GLY A 34 -2.62 -16.67 -1.97
C GLY A 34 -2.72 -17.36 -3.32
N GLN A 35 -1.74 -18.23 -3.65
CA GLN A 35 -1.76 -19.01 -4.89
C GLN A 35 -2.96 -19.96 -4.95
N ARG A 36 -3.15 -20.78 -3.90
CA ARG A 36 -4.20 -21.80 -3.86
C ARG A 36 -5.61 -21.21 -3.87
N THR A 37 -5.82 -20.09 -3.19
CA THR A 37 -7.13 -19.43 -3.10
C THR A 37 -7.33 -18.31 -4.12
N ARG A 38 -6.34 -18.10 -5.01
CA ARG A 38 -6.30 -17.01 -6.00
C ARG A 38 -6.62 -15.65 -5.37
N GLY A 39 -5.96 -15.40 -4.23
CA GLY A 39 -6.06 -14.18 -3.42
C GLY A 39 -7.26 -14.09 -2.48
N LYS A 40 -8.27 -14.95 -2.60
CA LYS A 40 -9.53 -14.81 -1.83
C LYS A 40 -9.31 -14.81 -0.32
N ALA A 41 -8.52 -15.76 0.20
CA ALA A 41 -8.25 -15.84 1.63
C ALA A 41 -7.46 -14.62 2.14
N VAL A 42 -6.61 -14.03 1.28
CA VAL A 42 -5.85 -12.84 1.64
C VAL A 42 -6.76 -11.62 1.72
N VAL A 43 -7.64 -11.42 0.72
CA VAL A 43 -8.63 -10.33 0.73
C VAL A 43 -9.53 -10.41 1.95
N GLU A 44 -10.07 -11.60 2.28
CA GLU A 44 -10.91 -11.77 3.48
C GLU A 44 -10.13 -11.48 4.78
N ALA A 45 -8.86 -11.87 4.85
CA ALA A 45 -8.02 -11.58 6.00
C ALA A 45 -7.69 -10.07 6.10
N MET A 46 -7.47 -9.39 4.99
CA MET A 46 -7.28 -7.93 4.96
C MET A 46 -8.56 -7.19 5.34
N ASN A 47 -9.73 -7.66 4.89
CA ASN A 47 -11.04 -7.14 5.29
C ASN A 47 -11.25 -7.28 6.80
N LEU A 48 -10.99 -8.46 7.36
CA LEU A 48 -11.12 -8.71 8.80
C LEU A 48 -10.18 -7.82 9.63
N LEU A 49 -8.99 -7.52 9.10
CA LEU A 49 -8.03 -6.66 9.79
C LEU A 49 -8.32 -5.16 9.60
N GLY A 50 -9.20 -4.80 8.68
CA GLY A 50 -9.60 -3.44 8.38
C GLY A 50 -8.44 -2.61 7.83
N TYR A 51 -7.91 -3.02 6.67
CA TYR A 51 -7.02 -2.20 5.86
C TYR A 51 -7.73 -0.94 5.36
N ASP A 52 -6.99 0.16 5.24
CA ASP A 52 -7.51 1.48 4.88
C ASP A 52 -7.32 1.81 3.40
N ALA A 53 -6.27 1.26 2.78
CA ALA A 53 -6.02 1.32 1.35
C ALA A 53 -4.93 0.31 0.97
N MET A 54 -4.91 -0.07 -0.31
CA MET A 54 -3.86 -0.88 -0.91
C MET A 54 -3.49 -0.32 -2.29
N ALA A 55 -2.20 -0.16 -2.57
CA ALA A 55 -1.75 0.02 -3.96
C ALA A 55 -1.79 -1.32 -4.70
N LEU A 56 -2.08 -1.32 -6.00
CA LEU A 56 -1.87 -2.51 -6.82
C LEU A 56 -0.36 -2.73 -7.07
N GLY A 57 0.10 -3.98 -7.01
CA GLY A 57 1.39 -4.40 -7.55
C GLY A 57 1.22 -5.22 -8.84
N GLU A 58 2.32 -5.62 -9.47
CA GLU A 58 2.25 -6.46 -10.68
C GLU A 58 1.65 -7.84 -10.42
N LEU A 59 1.81 -8.41 -9.22
CA LEU A 59 1.33 -9.76 -8.93
C LEU A 59 -0.19 -9.82 -8.82
N GLU A 60 -0.86 -8.73 -8.48
CA GLU A 60 -2.31 -8.64 -8.60
C GLU A 60 -2.78 -8.83 -10.05
N PHE A 61 -2.05 -8.30 -11.04
CA PHE A 61 -2.39 -8.50 -12.46
C PHE A 61 -2.09 -9.92 -12.96
N HIS A 62 -1.18 -10.65 -12.32
CA HIS A 62 -0.91 -12.07 -12.63
C HIS A 62 -2.08 -13.01 -12.25
N LEU A 63 -3.05 -12.55 -11.45
CA LEU A 63 -4.29 -13.30 -11.21
C LEU A 63 -5.08 -13.56 -12.49
N GLY A 64 -4.94 -12.68 -13.49
CA GLY A 64 -5.84 -12.60 -14.63
C GLY A 64 -7.07 -11.74 -14.32
N LEU A 65 -7.66 -11.13 -15.35
CA LEU A 65 -8.67 -10.08 -15.18
C LEU A 65 -9.92 -10.53 -14.41
N GLN A 66 -10.36 -11.76 -14.63
CA GLN A 66 -11.55 -12.31 -13.95
C GLN A 66 -11.33 -12.42 -12.44
N ASP A 67 -10.23 -13.02 -12.02
CA ASP A 67 -9.92 -13.18 -10.60
C ASP A 67 -9.58 -11.84 -9.96
N LEU A 68 -8.82 -10.98 -10.65
CA LEU A 68 -8.52 -9.63 -10.20
C LEU A 68 -9.81 -8.86 -9.92
N GLN A 69 -10.76 -8.82 -10.86
CA GLN A 69 -12.05 -8.16 -10.66
C GLN A 69 -12.84 -8.77 -9.50
N ALA A 70 -12.85 -10.11 -9.37
CA ALA A 70 -13.54 -10.76 -8.26
C ALA A 70 -12.92 -10.40 -6.90
N ARG A 71 -11.58 -10.29 -6.81
CA ARG A 71 -10.90 -9.83 -5.59
C ARG A 71 -11.16 -8.35 -5.31
N MET A 72 -11.22 -7.51 -6.34
CA MET A 72 -11.59 -6.09 -6.24
C MET A 72 -13.00 -5.93 -5.66
N ASP A 73 -13.96 -6.73 -6.15
CA ASP A 73 -15.35 -6.68 -5.68
C ASP A 73 -15.51 -7.20 -4.24
N GLU A 74 -14.63 -8.10 -3.79
CA GLU A 74 -14.60 -8.64 -2.43
C GLU A 74 -13.88 -7.73 -1.43
N ALA A 75 -13.01 -6.82 -1.88
CA ALA A 75 -12.24 -5.94 -1.00
C ALA A 75 -13.13 -4.88 -0.33
N ALA A 76 -13.03 -4.78 0.99
CA ALA A 76 -13.76 -3.78 1.80
C ALA A 76 -12.95 -2.47 1.97
N PHE A 77 -11.90 -2.31 1.19
CA PHE A 77 -10.97 -1.18 1.22
C PHE A 77 -10.64 -0.74 -0.21
N PRO A 78 -10.31 0.55 -0.43
CA PRO A 78 -9.99 1.07 -1.74
C PRO A 78 -8.67 0.51 -2.27
N LEU A 79 -8.66 0.17 -3.56
CA LEU A 79 -7.46 -0.12 -4.32
C LEU A 79 -7.02 1.09 -5.12
N LEU A 80 -5.73 1.35 -5.12
CA LEU A 80 -5.16 2.58 -5.66
C LEU A 80 -4.14 2.29 -6.77
N ALA A 81 -4.30 2.93 -7.92
CA ALA A 81 -3.36 2.87 -9.03
C ALA A 81 -3.54 4.07 -9.96
N ALA A 82 -2.91 5.20 -9.63
CA ALA A 82 -3.08 6.44 -10.36
C ALA A 82 -2.47 6.42 -11.77
N ASN A 83 -1.42 5.62 -11.96
CA ASN A 83 -0.70 5.52 -13.23
C ASN A 83 -1.07 4.27 -14.04
N VAL A 84 -2.11 3.52 -13.67
CA VAL A 84 -2.67 2.46 -14.55
C VAL A 84 -3.87 3.04 -15.28
N VAL A 85 -3.69 3.40 -16.54
CA VAL A 85 -4.64 4.24 -17.29
C VAL A 85 -5.05 3.61 -18.62
N SER A 86 -6.21 4.01 -19.12
CA SER A 86 -6.67 3.66 -20.45
C SER A 86 -5.70 4.17 -21.52
N GLU A 87 -5.77 3.63 -22.73
CA GLU A 87 -4.86 4.00 -23.82
C GLU A 87 -4.82 5.52 -24.12
N ASP A 88 -5.94 6.21 -23.95
CA ASP A 88 -6.06 7.67 -24.11
C ASP A 88 -5.76 8.47 -22.83
N GLY A 89 -5.44 7.80 -21.72
CA GLY A 89 -5.19 8.40 -20.42
C GLY A 89 -6.42 8.98 -19.71
N SER A 90 -7.63 8.81 -20.25
CA SER A 90 -8.84 9.46 -19.72
C SER A 90 -9.44 8.79 -18.49
N ARG A 91 -9.09 7.52 -18.23
CA ARG A 91 -9.61 6.72 -17.12
C ARG A 91 -8.48 5.98 -16.44
N THR A 92 -8.54 5.87 -15.12
CA THR A 92 -7.71 4.96 -14.34
C THR A 92 -8.40 3.60 -14.21
N PHE A 93 -7.62 2.53 -14.05
CA PHE A 93 -8.14 1.16 -13.89
C PHE A 93 -8.91 0.98 -12.57
N VAL A 94 -8.35 1.53 -11.49
CA VAL A 94 -9.00 1.73 -10.19
C VAL A 94 -8.85 3.20 -9.80
N GLN A 95 -9.44 3.63 -8.70
CA GLN A 95 -9.30 5.01 -8.25
C GLN A 95 -7.82 5.39 -8.03
N PRO A 96 -7.40 6.62 -8.33
CA PRO A 96 -6.00 7.03 -8.19
C PRO A 96 -5.60 7.22 -6.72
N TYR A 97 -6.51 7.78 -5.92
CA TYR A 97 -6.28 8.13 -4.52
C TYR A 97 -7.55 8.01 -3.67
N VAL A 98 -7.38 8.11 -2.34
CA VAL A 98 -8.43 8.48 -1.37
C VAL A 98 -8.00 9.66 -0.53
N ILE A 99 -8.97 10.38 0.02
CA ILE A 99 -8.75 11.39 1.06
C ILE A 99 -9.49 10.94 2.31
N LYS A 100 -8.82 10.96 3.46
CA LYS A 100 -9.38 10.59 4.76
C LYS A 100 -9.21 11.74 5.75
N GLU A 101 -10.26 11.99 6.52
CA GLU A 101 -10.21 12.88 7.68
C GLU A 101 -9.76 12.07 8.90
N MET A 102 -8.61 12.41 9.49
CA MET A 102 -8.12 11.73 10.69
C MET A 102 -7.26 12.64 11.56
N GLY A 103 -7.47 12.59 12.88
CA GLY A 103 -6.74 13.45 13.81
C GLY A 103 -6.96 14.95 13.59
N GLY A 104 -8.03 15.34 12.89
CA GLY A 104 -8.29 16.74 12.51
C GLY A 104 -7.58 17.20 11.23
N HIS A 105 -6.96 16.28 10.49
CA HIS A 105 -6.25 16.55 9.24
C HIS A 105 -6.85 15.80 8.06
N ARG A 106 -6.75 16.42 6.87
CA ARG A 106 -7.02 15.80 5.58
C ARG A 106 -5.78 15.08 5.07
N VAL A 107 -5.86 13.74 5.00
CA VAL A 107 -4.77 12.88 4.55
C VAL A 107 -5.11 12.29 3.19
N ALA A 108 -4.35 12.66 2.16
CA ALA A 108 -4.40 12.03 0.85
C ALA A 108 -3.55 10.77 0.82
N ILE A 109 -4.04 9.73 0.13
CA ILE A 109 -3.32 8.48 -0.09
C ILE A 109 -3.40 8.19 -1.59
N LEU A 110 -2.29 8.33 -2.31
CA LEU A 110 -2.15 8.12 -3.75
C LEU A 110 -1.47 6.77 -4.03
N GLY A 111 -1.98 5.97 -4.96
CA GLY A 111 -1.35 4.69 -5.34
C GLY A 111 -0.54 4.79 -6.62
N LEU A 112 0.64 4.15 -6.67
CA LEU A 112 1.48 4.05 -7.87
C LEU A 112 1.98 2.62 -8.09
N VAL A 113 2.05 2.21 -9.36
CA VAL A 113 2.49 0.88 -9.80
C VAL A 113 3.76 1.02 -10.63
N THR A 114 4.72 0.08 -10.49
CA THR A 114 5.96 0.09 -11.27
C THR A 114 5.71 0.04 -12.77
N LEU A 115 6.50 0.77 -13.57
CA LEU A 115 6.51 0.67 -15.03
C LEU A 115 6.86 -0.74 -15.52
N GLU A 116 7.56 -1.53 -14.70
CA GLU A 116 7.89 -2.92 -15.01
C GLU A 116 6.62 -3.77 -15.19
N ALA A 117 5.50 -3.37 -14.59
CA ALA A 117 4.21 -4.04 -14.71
C ALA A 117 3.51 -3.81 -16.06
N ASP A 118 3.99 -2.89 -16.93
CA ASP A 118 3.25 -2.48 -18.15
C ASP A 118 2.88 -3.65 -19.06
N ALA A 119 3.84 -4.54 -19.33
CA ALA A 119 3.61 -5.71 -20.17
C ALA A 119 2.52 -6.63 -19.57
N THR A 120 2.56 -6.85 -18.26
CA THR A 120 1.59 -7.68 -17.53
C THR A 120 0.20 -7.03 -17.52
N VAL A 121 0.12 -5.72 -17.24
CA VAL A 121 -1.13 -4.95 -17.26
C VAL A 121 -1.79 -5.01 -18.64
N ARG A 122 -1.01 -4.77 -19.71
CA ARG A 122 -1.51 -4.83 -21.08
C ARG A 122 -2.00 -6.23 -21.43
N ALA A 123 -1.24 -7.27 -21.08
CA ALA A 123 -1.63 -8.65 -21.33
C ALA A 123 -2.93 -9.02 -20.60
N THR A 124 -3.03 -8.68 -19.30
CA THR A 124 -4.20 -8.99 -18.47
C THR A 124 -5.45 -8.24 -18.91
N THR A 125 -5.30 -7.01 -19.39
CA THR A 125 -6.43 -6.14 -19.78
C THR A 125 -6.74 -6.17 -21.29
N ASN A 126 -6.11 -7.08 -22.06
CA ASN A 126 -6.20 -7.14 -23.52
C ASN A 126 -5.89 -5.77 -24.19
N GLY A 127 -4.91 -5.06 -23.66
CA GLY A 127 -4.46 -3.75 -24.15
C GLY A 127 -5.32 -2.56 -23.76
N ALA A 128 -6.41 -2.77 -23.00
CA ALA A 128 -7.30 -1.67 -22.61
C ALA A 128 -6.64 -0.67 -21.65
N TYR A 129 -5.67 -1.13 -20.86
CA TYR A 129 -4.91 -0.31 -19.92
C TYR A 129 -3.41 -0.52 -20.06
N HIS A 130 -2.65 0.47 -19.61
CA HIS A 130 -1.19 0.47 -19.57
C HIS A 130 -0.69 1.23 -18.34
N VAL A 131 0.59 1.09 -18.03
CA VAL A 131 1.24 1.81 -16.93
C VAL A 131 1.93 3.06 -17.48
N ALA A 132 1.48 4.23 -17.06
CA ALA A 132 2.07 5.53 -17.37
C ALA A 132 3.25 5.84 -16.44
N ASP A 133 4.06 6.83 -16.83
CA ASP A 133 5.22 7.27 -16.05
C ASP A 133 4.80 7.67 -14.62
N PRO A 134 5.31 6.99 -13.58
CA PRO A 134 4.84 7.16 -12.22
C PRO A 134 5.24 8.52 -11.65
N ILE A 135 6.40 9.06 -12.04
CA ILE A 135 6.90 10.32 -11.50
C ILE A 135 6.08 11.49 -12.06
N ALA A 136 5.85 11.52 -13.38
CA ALA A 136 5.01 12.52 -14.03
C ALA A 136 3.55 12.44 -13.55
N THR A 137 3.04 11.22 -13.37
CA THR A 137 1.70 11.00 -12.82
C THR A 137 1.61 11.54 -11.39
N ALA A 138 2.56 11.19 -10.52
CA ALA A 138 2.61 11.66 -9.15
C ALA A 138 2.70 13.19 -9.08
N ARG A 139 3.57 13.82 -9.90
CA ARG A 139 3.69 15.29 -9.99
C ARG A 139 2.33 15.95 -10.23
N THR A 140 1.54 15.41 -11.15
CA THR A 140 0.20 15.93 -11.49
C THR A 140 -0.77 15.82 -10.31
N TYR A 141 -0.84 14.65 -9.66
CA TYR A 141 -1.77 14.46 -8.54
C TYR A 141 -1.34 15.20 -7.28
N VAL A 142 -0.04 15.21 -6.96
CA VAL A 142 0.49 15.83 -5.74
C VAL A 142 0.33 17.35 -5.79
N GLU A 143 0.47 17.98 -6.96
CA GLU A 143 0.21 19.42 -7.10
C GLU A 143 -1.21 19.82 -6.66
N ASP A 144 -2.22 19.04 -7.06
CA ASP A 144 -3.61 19.26 -6.63
C ASP A 144 -3.82 18.86 -5.16
N LEU A 145 -3.39 17.65 -4.78
CA LEU A 145 -3.63 17.10 -3.44
C LEU A 145 -2.99 17.94 -2.33
N SER A 146 -1.76 18.42 -2.53
CA SER A 146 -1.04 19.24 -1.54
C SER A 146 -1.70 20.62 -1.32
N SER A 147 -2.57 21.08 -2.23
CA SER A 147 -3.31 22.33 -2.06
C SER A 147 -4.57 22.19 -1.19
N GLN A 148 -5.05 20.96 -0.98
CA GLN A 148 -6.32 20.68 -0.31
C GLN A 148 -6.20 19.72 0.88
N CYS A 149 -5.09 18.99 0.99
CA CYS A 149 -4.82 18.04 2.06
C CYS A 149 -3.60 18.51 2.85
N ASP A 150 -3.62 18.25 4.16
CA ASP A 150 -2.52 18.64 5.04
C ASP A 150 -1.37 17.63 5.00
N VAL A 151 -1.66 16.38 4.61
CA VAL A 151 -0.65 15.31 4.45
C VAL A 151 -0.91 14.55 3.15
N VAL A 152 0.16 14.28 2.39
CA VAL A 152 0.14 13.45 1.18
C VAL A 152 1.01 12.22 1.39
N ILE A 153 0.36 11.05 1.39
CA ILE A 153 0.98 9.74 1.43
C ILE A 153 0.94 9.14 0.02
N VAL A 154 2.06 8.58 -0.44
CA VAL A 154 2.09 7.73 -1.63
C VAL A 154 2.27 6.27 -1.21
N LEU A 155 1.31 5.42 -1.55
CA LEU A 155 1.46 3.96 -1.55
C LEU A 155 2.11 3.54 -2.87
N SER A 156 3.37 3.13 -2.78
CA SER A 156 4.22 2.94 -3.95
C SER A 156 4.59 1.48 -4.14
N HIS A 157 4.27 0.91 -5.30
CA HIS A 157 4.84 -0.35 -5.76
C HIS A 157 5.96 -0.11 -6.79
N LEU A 158 6.79 0.92 -6.60
CA LEU A 158 7.86 1.29 -7.54
C LEU A 158 9.22 0.67 -7.21
N GLY A 159 9.45 0.32 -5.95
CA GLY A 159 10.75 -0.11 -5.43
C GLY A 159 11.58 1.04 -4.90
N VAL A 160 12.44 0.75 -3.91
CA VAL A 160 13.12 1.76 -3.09
C VAL A 160 13.97 2.77 -3.87
N ASP A 161 14.56 2.36 -4.99
CA ASP A 161 15.38 3.26 -5.82
C ASP A 161 14.49 4.28 -6.56
N GLN A 162 13.34 3.83 -7.07
CA GLN A 162 12.35 4.72 -7.67
C GLN A 162 11.63 5.57 -6.61
N ASP A 163 11.38 5.04 -5.42
CA ASP A 163 10.82 5.81 -4.29
C ASP A 163 11.73 6.99 -3.90
N GLN A 164 13.06 6.80 -3.92
CA GLN A 164 14.01 7.89 -3.67
C GLN A 164 14.02 8.93 -4.77
N ILE A 165 13.86 8.52 -6.04
CA ILE A 165 13.71 9.45 -7.16
C ILE A 165 12.41 10.24 -7.01
N LEU A 166 11.31 9.55 -6.72
CA LEU A 166 9.99 10.14 -6.49
C LEU A 166 10.03 11.18 -5.37
N ALA A 167 10.59 10.84 -4.22
CA ALA A 167 10.75 11.73 -3.08
C ALA A 167 11.51 13.02 -3.41
N ARG A 168 12.50 12.94 -4.31
CA ARG A 168 13.31 14.09 -4.73
C ARG A 168 12.63 14.93 -5.81
N GLU A 169 11.99 14.28 -6.78
CA GLU A 169 11.45 14.93 -7.97
C GLU A 169 10.01 15.44 -7.82
N VAL A 170 9.32 15.05 -6.75
CA VAL A 170 7.93 15.42 -6.50
C VAL A 170 7.78 16.04 -5.10
N PRO A 171 8.15 17.32 -4.94
CA PRO A 171 7.89 18.05 -3.70
C PRO A 171 6.39 18.06 -3.37
N GLY A 172 6.06 18.04 -2.08
CA GLY A 172 4.68 17.96 -1.59
C GLY A 172 4.23 16.55 -1.21
N ILE A 173 5.09 15.53 -1.38
CA ILE A 173 4.89 14.21 -0.76
C ILE A 173 5.50 14.23 0.65
N ASP A 174 4.72 13.92 1.67
CA ASP A 174 5.23 13.82 3.03
C ASP A 174 5.80 12.42 3.32
N ILE A 175 5.09 11.39 2.87
CA ILE A 175 5.38 9.99 3.22
C ILE A 175 5.23 9.10 1.98
N ILE A 176 6.21 8.22 1.77
CA ILE A 176 6.12 7.10 0.83
C ILE A 176 6.12 5.80 1.63
N VAL A 177 5.08 4.98 1.44
CA VAL A 177 5.02 3.60 1.93
C VAL A 177 5.22 2.69 0.72
N GLY A 178 6.42 2.14 0.61
CA GLY A 178 6.91 1.43 -0.58
C GLY A 178 6.85 -0.10 -0.48
N GLY A 179 6.81 -0.74 -1.65
CA GLY A 179 6.89 -2.18 -1.90
C GLY A 179 7.89 -2.53 -3.01
N HIS A 180 7.63 -3.62 -3.74
CA HIS A 180 8.43 -4.15 -4.87
C HIS A 180 9.83 -4.68 -4.52
N SER A 181 10.69 -3.85 -3.93
CA SER A 181 12.11 -4.20 -3.71
C SER A 181 12.39 -5.15 -2.54
N LEU A 182 11.35 -5.56 -1.81
CA LEU A 182 11.41 -6.50 -0.69
C LEU A 182 12.34 -6.05 0.46
N LYS A 183 12.62 -4.74 0.57
CA LYS A 183 13.58 -4.20 1.55
C LYS A 183 12.91 -3.93 2.89
N VAL A 184 13.66 -4.14 3.95
CA VAL A 184 13.37 -3.60 5.29
C VAL A 184 14.16 -2.31 5.44
N LEU A 185 13.48 -1.17 5.66
CA LEU A 185 14.11 0.12 5.91
C LEU A 185 14.05 0.46 7.40
N GLN A 186 15.15 0.19 8.10
CA GLN A 186 15.31 0.56 9.51
C GLN A 186 16.75 1.06 9.77
N PRO A 187 16.96 2.37 10.00
CA PRO A 187 15.94 3.43 10.04
C PRO A 187 15.28 3.66 8.67
N ALA A 188 14.13 4.36 8.68
CA ALA A 188 13.52 4.87 7.45
C ALA A 188 14.48 5.78 6.68
N LEU A 189 14.31 5.88 5.36
CA LEU A 189 15.04 6.89 4.58
C LEU A 189 14.28 8.22 4.62
N GLN A 190 15.01 9.32 4.45
CA GLN A 190 14.41 10.64 4.31
C GLN A 190 15.16 11.40 3.22
N ASP A 191 14.44 11.95 2.24
CA ASP A 191 15.07 12.82 1.26
C ASP A 191 15.44 14.16 1.91
N PRO A 192 16.71 14.61 1.83
CA PRO A 192 17.16 15.80 2.52
C PRO A 192 16.66 17.11 1.90
N SER A 193 16.16 17.07 0.65
CA SER A 193 15.71 18.27 -0.07
C SER A 193 14.23 18.55 0.14
N THR A 194 13.40 17.51 0.16
CA THR A 194 11.95 17.62 0.34
C THR A 194 11.49 17.26 1.75
N GLY A 195 12.28 16.51 2.52
CA GLY A 195 11.91 16.00 3.83
C GLY A 195 11.02 14.76 3.78
N THR A 196 10.69 14.25 2.58
CA THR A 196 9.83 13.08 2.38
C THR A 196 10.41 11.85 3.06
N VAL A 197 9.61 11.16 3.88
CA VAL A 197 10.00 9.94 4.59
C VAL A 197 9.62 8.71 3.76
N ILE A 198 10.54 7.75 3.63
CA ILE A 198 10.34 6.52 2.84
C ILE A 198 10.42 5.30 3.74
N LEU A 199 9.36 4.50 3.71
CA LEU A 199 9.17 3.31 4.54
C LEU A 199 9.04 2.06 3.65
N GLN A 200 9.67 0.95 4.03
CA GLN A 200 9.37 -0.38 3.49
C GLN A 200 9.52 -1.43 4.59
N ALA A 201 8.70 -2.49 4.53
CA ALA A 201 8.56 -3.49 5.58
C ALA A 201 8.84 -4.93 5.12
N GLY A 202 9.85 -5.12 4.25
CA GLY A 202 10.27 -6.43 3.80
C GLY A 202 9.23 -7.12 2.91
N TYR A 203 9.10 -8.43 3.05
CA TYR A 203 8.26 -9.27 2.20
C TYR A 203 7.71 -10.50 2.97
N LEU A 204 6.80 -11.25 2.32
CA LEU A 204 6.14 -12.46 2.86
C LEU A 204 5.39 -12.29 4.19
N GLY A 205 5.22 -11.05 4.64
CA GLY A 205 4.60 -10.77 5.93
C GLY A 205 5.41 -11.28 7.11
N GLU A 206 6.73 -11.40 6.98
CA GLU A 206 7.63 -11.67 8.12
C GLU A 206 7.66 -10.48 9.09
N TRP A 207 7.41 -9.28 8.57
CA TRP A 207 7.50 -8.04 9.32
C TRP A 207 6.20 -7.21 9.22
N VAL A 208 6.03 -6.30 10.17
CA VAL A 208 5.06 -5.19 10.10
C VAL A 208 5.81 -3.89 10.27
N GLY A 209 5.73 -3.01 9.26
CA GLY A 209 6.20 -1.64 9.39
C GLY A 209 5.27 -0.85 10.31
N TYR A 210 5.84 -0.14 11.27
CA TYR A 210 5.14 0.80 12.12
C TYR A 210 5.87 2.14 12.09
N ALA A 211 5.15 3.21 11.80
CA ALA A 211 5.68 4.56 11.87
C ALA A 211 4.67 5.47 12.55
N LYS A 212 5.17 6.31 13.46
CA LYS A 212 4.40 7.32 14.17
C LYS A 212 4.87 8.69 13.73
N PHE A 213 3.96 9.48 13.18
CA PHE A 213 4.23 10.84 12.74
C PHE A 213 3.58 11.83 13.70
N HIS A 214 4.33 12.87 14.05
CA HIS A 214 3.87 14.00 14.83
C HIS A 214 3.61 15.18 13.89
N LEU A 215 2.35 15.60 13.81
CA LEU A 215 1.93 16.70 12.96
C LEU A 215 1.73 17.97 13.81
N ASP A 216 2.08 19.13 13.26
CA ASP A 216 1.65 20.40 13.82
C ASP A 216 0.19 20.73 13.42
N ALA A 217 -0.34 21.85 13.91
CA ALA A 217 -1.71 22.26 13.61
C ALA A 217 -1.98 22.55 12.11
N ALA A 218 -0.93 22.74 11.30
CA ALA A 218 -1.02 22.90 9.85
C ALA A 218 -0.78 21.56 9.11
N GLY A 219 -0.71 20.44 9.84
CA GLY A 219 -0.48 19.09 9.31
C GLY A 219 0.95 18.80 8.87
N ARG A 220 1.90 19.69 9.15
CA ARG A 220 3.31 19.45 8.78
C ARG A 220 3.93 18.41 9.69
N VAL A 221 4.68 17.47 9.11
CA VAL A 221 5.47 16.49 9.86
C VAL A 221 6.60 17.22 10.62
N THR A 222 6.56 17.17 11.94
CA THR A 222 7.57 17.79 12.82
C THR A 222 8.56 16.78 13.40
N GLN A 223 8.12 15.54 13.57
CA GLN A 223 8.92 14.42 14.05
C GLN A 223 8.31 13.11 13.56
N PHE A 224 9.13 12.09 13.36
CA PHE A 224 8.64 10.73 13.17
C PHE A 224 9.52 9.71 13.91
N GLU A 225 8.92 8.57 14.21
CA GLU A 225 9.58 7.38 14.74
C GLU A 225 9.17 6.20 13.86
N ASN A 226 10.10 5.29 13.56
CA ASN A 226 9.79 4.09 12.79
C ASN A 226 10.44 2.83 13.40
N GLU A 227 9.72 1.72 13.28
CA GLU A 227 10.17 0.39 13.66
C GLU A 227 9.63 -0.62 12.65
N VAL A 228 10.38 -1.71 12.46
CA VAL A 228 9.91 -2.87 11.69
C VAL A 228 9.84 -4.06 12.64
N ILE A 229 8.62 -4.52 12.93
CA ILE A 229 8.33 -5.50 13.98
C ILE A 229 8.36 -6.91 13.37
N LEU A 230 9.28 -7.77 13.84
CA LEU A 230 9.34 -9.17 13.42
C LEU A 230 8.11 -9.93 13.92
N LEU A 231 7.47 -10.72 13.06
CA LEU A 231 6.35 -11.59 13.41
C LEU A 231 6.84 -13.01 13.77
N GLY A 232 7.77 -13.07 14.71
CA GLY A 232 8.37 -14.30 15.21
C GLY A 232 7.45 -15.10 16.14
N PRO A 233 7.89 -16.27 16.63
CA PRO A 233 7.11 -17.15 17.51
C PRO A 233 6.70 -16.49 18.84
N GLU A 234 7.37 -15.43 19.26
CA GLU A 234 7.04 -14.62 20.44
C GLU A 234 5.76 -13.79 20.28
N VAL A 235 5.33 -13.51 19.05
CA VAL A 235 4.06 -12.84 18.79
C VAL A 235 2.97 -13.91 18.73
N PRO A 236 1.97 -13.89 19.64
CA PRO A 236 0.90 -14.86 19.61
C PRO A 236 -0.02 -14.62 18.40
N ASP A 237 -0.63 -15.70 17.92
CA ASP A 237 -1.64 -15.62 16.87
C ASP A 237 -2.93 -14.98 17.40
N ASP A 238 -3.48 -14.05 16.62
CA ASP A 238 -4.85 -13.57 16.84
C ASP A 238 -5.86 -14.71 16.58
N PRO A 239 -6.77 -15.00 17.53
CA PRO A 239 -7.65 -16.16 17.44
C PRO A 239 -8.65 -16.07 16.29
N ASP A 240 -9.20 -14.88 16.01
CA ASP A 240 -10.18 -14.69 14.94
C ASP A 240 -9.52 -14.87 13.57
N MET A 241 -8.37 -14.23 13.39
CA MET A 241 -7.59 -14.33 12.17
C MET A 241 -7.11 -15.77 11.94
N ARG A 242 -6.66 -16.45 13.00
CA ARG A 242 -6.27 -17.87 12.91
C ARG A 242 -7.45 -18.76 12.53
N SER A 243 -8.63 -18.51 13.09
CA SER A 243 -9.85 -19.24 12.75
C SER A 243 -10.20 -19.06 11.28
N LEU A 244 -10.20 -17.83 10.77
CA LEU A 244 -10.42 -17.52 9.35
C LEU A 244 -9.45 -18.29 8.45
N LEU A 245 -8.15 -18.20 8.70
CA LEU A 245 -7.13 -18.83 7.85
C LEU A 245 -7.21 -20.36 7.90
N THR A 246 -7.55 -20.94 9.06
CA THR A 246 -7.71 -22.40 9.20
C THR A 246 -8.91 -22.91 8.41
N SER A 247 -9.95 -22.09 8.17
CA SER A 247 -11.09 -22.47 7.32
C SER A 247 -10.72 -22.70 5.84
N TYR A 248 -9.54 -22.22 5.44
CA TYR A 248 -8.94 -22.45 4.14
C TYR A 248 -7.95 -23.62 4.13
N VAL A 249 -7.58 -24.19 5.28
CA VAL A 249 -6.72 -25.38 5.34
C VAL A 249 -7.59 -26.61 5.08
N GLY A 250 -7.38 -27.30 3.94
CA GLY A 250 -8.12 -28.51 3.56
C GLY A 250 -9.28 -28.33 2.56
N LYS A 251 -9.45 -27.12 2.00
CA LYS A 251 -10.26 -26.85 0.81
C LYS A 251 -9.37 -26.65 -0.41
#